data_AF-A0A3R6PCI1-F1
#
_entry.id   AF-A0A3R6PCI1-F1
#
_cell.length_a   1.000
_cell.length_b   1.000
_cell.length_c   1.000
_cell.angle_alpha   90.00
_cell.angle_beta   90.00
_cell.angle_gamma   90.00
#
_symmetry.space_group_name_H-M   'P 1'
#
loop_
_entity.id
_entity.type
_entity.pdbx_description
1 polymer ?
#
loop_
_entity_poly.entity_id
_entity_poly.type
_entity_poly.pdbx_seq_one_letter_code
_entity_poly.pdbx_strand_id
1 'polypeptide(L)'
;MNNVKSIFIIAAVGLCLIGTSGCKGKSEQGGDQTVEKTGTRAKVKATLFDKSLPEIKEFVNGKWELVSGQNAGQLCEFENTFIVFDGDKYIWSEDGKDEPGDLNWRKADTGVGYEAYLMDVFYATNPAYPLSINGDTLFIQDCTETGYKYTLVRR
;
A
#
# COMPACT_ATOMS: atom_id res chain seq x y z
N MET A 1 28.00 -42.89 19.06
CA MET A 1 28.01 -44.14 18.26
C MET A 1 26.58 -44.38 17.78
N ASN A 2 26.18 -44.53 16.52
CA ASN A 2 26.77 -44.53 15.17
C ASN A 2 25.61 -44.10 14.23
N ASN A 3 25.76 -43.04 13.43
CA ASN A 3 25.91 -43.10 11.96
C ASN A 3 25.03 -44.12 11.21
N VAL A 4 24.14 -43.64 10.32
CA VAL A 4 24.12 -44.02 8.90
C VAL A 4 23.67 -42.81 8.05
N LYS A 5 24.40 -42.58 6.95
CA LYS A 5 24.25 -41.52 5.93
C LYS A 5 23.52 -42.06 4.68
N SER A 6 23.20 -41.13 3.76
CA SER A 6 23.16 -41.28 2.29
C SER A 6 21.81 -41.58 1.63
N ILE A 7 21.48 -41.15 0.40
CA ILE A 7 22.08 -40.25 -0.63
C ILE A 7 20.94 -39.92 -1.64
N PHE A 8 21.09 -38.76 -2.30
CA PHE A 8 20.42 -38.23 -3.49
C PHE A 8 19.89 -39.21 -4.56
N ILE A 9 18.76 -38.86 -5.19
CA ILE A 9 18.46 -39.20 -6.59
C ILE A 9 18.18 -37.91 -7.38
N ILE A 10 19.13 -37.56 -8.24
CA ILE A 10 18.96 -36.64 -9.37
C ILE A 10 18.52 -37.51 -10.55
N ALA A 11 17.36 -37.21 -11.14
CA ALA A 11 16.98 -37.75 -12.44
C ALA A 11 16.96 -36.60 -13.45
N ALA A 12 18.07 -36.46 -14.16
CA ALA A 12 18.11 -35.81 -15.47
C ALA A 12 18.35 -36.91 -16.51
N VAL A 13 17.67 -36.80 -17.66
CA VAL A 13 18.07 -37.19 -19.02
C VAL A 13 16.82 -37.56 -19.82
N GLY A 14 16.67 -36.91 -20.97
CA GLY A 14 15.67 -37.27 -21.97
C GLY A 14 15.62 -36.31 -23.17
N LEU A 15 16.76 -36.09 -23.82
CA LEU A 15 16.84 -35.44 -25.14
C LEU A 15 16.58 -36.48 -26.23
N CYS A 16 15.68 -36.18 -27.18
CA CYS A 16 15.50 -36.72 -28.54
C CYS A 16 14.06 -36.39 -29.00
N LEU A 17 13.68 -35.96 -30.20
CA LEU A 17 14.31 -35.87 -31.51
C LEU A 17 13.53 -34.84 -32.36
N ILE A 18 14.20 -34.36 -33.40
CA ILE A 18 13.74 -33.45 -34.44
C ILE A 18 12.58 -34.08 -35.23
N GLY A 19 11.52 -33.30 -35.46
CA GLY A 19 10.44 -33.62 -36.41
C GLY A 19 10.13 -32.40 -37.27
N THR A 20 10.60 -32.43 -38.52
CA THR A 20 10.24 -31.47 -39.57
C THR A 20 8.88 -31.85 -40.17
N SER A 21 7.95 -30.91 -40.28
CA SER A 21 6.84 -30.89 -41.25
C SER A 21 6.16 -29.54 -41.19
N GLY A 22 6.18 -28.79 -42.29
CA GLY A 22 5.47 -27.53 -42.40
C GLY A 22 3.96 -27.71 -42.54
N CYS A 23 3.20 -26.70 -42.12
CA CYS A 23 2.11 -26.12 -42.92
C CYS A 23 1.60 -24.84 -42.25
N LYS A 24 1.19 -23.91 -43.10
CA LYS A 24 0.86 -22.51 -42.86
C LYS A 24 -0.57 -22.40 -42.32
N GLY A 25 -0.78 -21.67 -41.23
CA GLY A 25 -2.11 -21.29 -40.72
C GLY A 25 -2.05 -19.98 -39.95
N LYS A 26 -2.62 -18.92 -40.52
CA LYS A 26 -2.91 -17.65 -39.85
C LYS A 26 -4.13 -17.85 -38.95
N SER A 27 -4.06 -17.44 -37.69
CA SER A 27 -5.17 -16.84 -36.96
C SER A 27 -4.65 -16.15 -35.71
N GLU A 28 -5.10 -14.92 -35.53
CA GLU A 28 -4.78 -13.98 -34.46
C GLU A 28 -5.31 -14.48 -33.11
N GLN A 29 -4.54 -14.32 -32.03
CA GLN A 29 -5.08 -13.91 -30.74
C GLN A 29 -3.95 -13.43 -29.82
N GLY A 30 -4.08 -12.19 -29.37
CA GLY A 30 -3.12 -11.49 -28.52
C GLY A 30 -2.91 -12.23 -27.21
N GLY A 31 -1.65 -12.57 -26.95
CA GLY A 31 -1.17 -12.98 -25.65
C GLY A 31 -0.86 -11.75 -24.82
N ASP A 32 -1.71 -11.54 -23.82
CA ASP A 32 -1.44 -10.83 -22.58
C ASP A 32 0.03 -10.99 -22.15
N GLN A 33 0.77 -9.89 -22.27
CA GLN A 33 1.97 -9.65 -21.49
C GLN A 33 1.68 -8.41 -20.65
N THR A 34 0.84 -8.56 -19.64
CA THR A 34 0.90 -7.68 -18.48
C THR A 34 2.26 -7.94 -17.85
N VAL A 35 3.22 -7.13 -18.27
CA VAL A 35 4.52 -6.95 -17.63
C VAL A 35 4.22 -6.59 -16.19
N GLU A 36 4.32 -7.56 -15.27
CA GLU A 36 4.54 -7.27 -13.85
C GLU A 36 5.83 -6.47 -13.77
N LYS A 37 5.68 -5.16 -13.85
CA LYS A 37 6.73 -4.22 -13.54
C LYS A 37 6.77 -4.13 -12.02
N THR A 38 7.29 -5.18 -11.38
CA THR A 38 7.87 -5.08 -10.04
C THR A 38 9.14 -4.24 -10.14
N GLY A 39 8.94 -2.95 -10.48
CA GLY A 39 9.94 -1.93 -10.27
C GLY A 39 10.13 -1.86 -8.77
N THR A 40 11.36 -2.07 -8.32
CA THR A 40 11.75 -1.76 -6.95
C THR A 40 11.49 -0.28 -6.74
N ARG A 41 10.33 0.05 -6.16
CA ARG A 41 9.99 1.42 -5.81
C ARG A 41 11.07 1.86 -4.84
N ALA A 42 11.77 2.94 -5.14
CA ALA A 42 12.77 3.48 -4.23
C ALA A 42 12.12 3.60 -2.84
N LYS A 43 12.82 3.14 -1.79
CA LYS A 43 12.30 3.22 -0.41
C LYS A 43 12.19 4.69 -0.03
N VAL A 44 11.01 5.27 -0.26
CA VAL A 44 10.70 6.65 0.11
C VAL A 44 10.64 6.72 1.62
N LYS A 45 11.40 7.63 2.24
CA LYS A 45 11.25 7.95 3.66
C LYS A 45 11.11 9.46 3.79
N ALA A 46 9.96 9.91 4.27
CA ALA A 46 9.66 11.33 4.42
C ALA A 46 8.74 11.59 5.60
N THR A 47 8.98 12.68 6.31
CA THR A 47 7.95 13.35 7.10
C THR A 47 7.01 14.09 6.16
N LEU A 48 5.73 14.18 6.53
CA LEU A 48 4.71 14.86 5.71
C LEU A 48 4.29 16.21 6.30
N PHE A 49 4.64 16.50 7.56
CA PHE A 49 4.27 17.73 8.27
C PHE A 49 4.78 19.02 7.64
N ASP A 50 5.95 18.99 7.03
CA ASP A 50 6.65 20.14 6.43
C ASP A 50 6.52 20.17 4.90
N LYS A 51 5.64 19.34 4.35
CA LYS A 51 5.41 19.22 2.91
C LYS A 51 4.28 20.09 2.44
N SER A 52 4.38 20.57 1.20
CA SER A 52 3.27 21.24 0.55
C SER A 52 2.11 20.26 0.33
N LEU A 53 0.87 20.76 0.31
CA LEU A 53 -0.30 19.91 0.09
C LEU A 53 -0.21 19.05 -1.19
N PRO A 54 0.27 19.56 -2.35
CA PRO A 54 0.49 18.72 -3.53
C PRO A 54 1.46 17.55 -3.29
N GLU A 55 2.58 17.78 -2.58
CA GLU A 55 3.53 16.71 -2.23
C GLU A 55 2.89 15.68 -1.29
N ILE A 56 2.13 16.11 -0.28
CA ILE A 56 1.42 15.20 0.63
C ILE A 56 0.48 14.30 -0.16
N LYS A 57 -0.32 14.86 -1.08
CA LYS A 57 -1.22 14.10 -1.95
C LYS A 57 -0.47 13.09 -2.81
N GLU A 58 0.68 13.46 -3.38
CA GLU A 58 1.51 12.53 -4.16
C GLU A 58 1.97 11.32 -3.33
N PHE A 59 2.40 11.55 -2.08
CA PHE A 59 2.82 10.45 -1.19
C PHE A 59 1.66 9.56 -0.76
N VAL A 60 0.52 10.18 -0.43
CA VAL A 60 -0.66 9.50 0.14
C VAL A 60 -1.47 8.77 -0.92
N ASN A 61 -1.47 9.21 -2.18
CA ASN A 61 -2.26 8.59 -3.24
C ASN A 61 -1.96 7.08 -3.43
N GLY A 62 -3.02 6.35 -3.75
CA GLY A 62 -3.00 4.91 -4.00
C GLY A 62 -3.81 4.10 -3.00
N LYS A 63 -3.74 2.77 -3.15
CA LYS A 63 -4.45 1.81 -2.31
C LYS A 63 -3.62 1.43 -1.09
N TRP A 64 -4.28 1.39 0.05
CA TRP A 64 -3.71 1.05 1.34
C TRP A 64 -4.61 0.08 2.09
N GLU A 65 -4.02 -0.79 2.88
CA GLU A 65 -4.69 -1.56 3.91
C GLU A 65 -4.44 -0.91 5.26
N LEU A 66 -5.49 -0.61 6.00
CA LEU A 66 -5.39 -0.23 7.40
C LEU A 66 -5.11 -1.51 8.18
N VAL A 67 -3.95 -1.60 8.83
CA VAL A 67 -3.54 -2.83 9.53
C VAL A 67 -3.59 -2.67 11.05
N SER A 68 -3.37 -1.46 11.55
CA SER A 68 -3.43 -1.22 13.00
C SER A 68 -3.69 0.24 13.36
N GLY A 69 -4.18 0.44 14.58
CA GLY A 69 -4.22 1.72 15.27
C GLY A 69 -3.68 1.54 16.68
N GLN A 70 -2.72 2.37 17.09
CA GLN A 70 -2.12 2.30 18.42
C GLN A 70 -2.15 3.65 19.14
N ASN A 71 -2.49 3.63 20.43
CA ASN A 71 -2.25 4.73 21.36
C ASN A 71 -1.51 4.23 22.61
N ALA A 72 -1.41 5.05 23.65
CA ALA A 72 -0.65 4.72 24.86
C ALA A 72 -1.18 3.51 25.64
N GLY A 73 -2.46 3.16 25.51
CA GLY A 73 -3.11 2.11 26.30
C GLY A 73 -3.69 0.97 25.47
N GLN A 74 -3.80 1.12 24.15
CA GLN A 74 -4.53 0.18 23.30
C GLN A 74 -3.86 0.00 21.94
N LEU A 75 -3.88 -1.25 21.46
CA LEU A 75 -3.59 -1.64 20.10
C LEU A 75 -4.87 -2.24 19.51
N CYS A 76 -5.28 -1.73 18.36
CA CYS A 76 -6.35 -2.26 17.52
C CYS A 76 -5.72 -2.82 16.25
N GLU A 77 -6.16 -4.00 15.84
CA GLU A 77 -5.81 -4.62 14.57
C GLU A 77 -7.04 -4.59 13.67
N PHE A 78 -6.81 -4.37 12.38
CA PHE A 78 -7.85 -4.30 11.37
C PHE A 78 -7.56 -5.38 10.32
N GLU A 79 -8.61 -6.05 9.85
CA GLU A 79 -8.52 -7.08 8.82
C GLU A 79 -9.43 -6.70 7.67
N ASN A 80 -8.93 -6.81 6.43
CA ASN A 80 -9.70 -6.54 5.22
C ASN A 80 -10.30 -5.12 5.15
N THR A 81 -9.70 -4.16 5.85
CA THR A 81 -10.06 -2.73 5.80
C THR A 81 -9.10 -2.00 4.88
N PHE A 82 -9.60 -1.38 3.81
CA PHE A 82 -8.80 -0.69 2.81
C PHE A 82 -9.22 0.75 2.62
N ILE A 83 -8.27 1.58 2.19
CA ILE A 83 -8.53 2.96 1.79
C ILE A 83 -7.79 3.23 0.48
N VAL A 84 -8.50 3.72 -0.52
CA VAL A 84 -7.91 4.25 -1.76
C VAL A 84 -7.95 5.76 -1.69
N PHE A 85 -6.80 6.41 -1.68
CA PHE A 85 -6.70 7.87 -1.77
C PHE A 85 -6.45 8.32 -3.21
N ASP A 86 -7.22 9.31 -3.66
CA ASP A 86 -7.08 9.93 -4.98
C ASP A 86 -7.27 11.46 -4.88
N GLY A 87 -6.20 12.15 -4.47
CA GLY A 87 -6.13 13.60 -4.35
C GLY A 87 -7.04 14.14 -3.27
N ASP A 88 -8.27 14.53 -3.66
CA ASP A 88 -9.30 15.10 -2.79
C ASP A 88 -10.45 14.13 -2.51
N LYS A 89 -10.29 12.86 -2.90
CA LYS A 89 -11.28 11.79 -2.70
C LYS A 89 -10.65 10.61 -1.99
N TYR A 90 -11.49 9.81 -1.36
CA TYR A 90 -11.12 8.48 -0.94
C TYR A 90 -12.25 7.47 -1.17
N ILE A 91 -11.90 6.18 -1.15
CA ILE A 91 -12.85 5.07 -1.05
C ILE A 91 -12.43 4.25 0.17
N TRP A 92 -13.30 4.17 1.18
CA TRP A 92 -13.16 3.23 2.28
C TRP A 92 -13.79 1.90 1.88
N SER A 93 -13.07 0.80 2.06
CA SER A 93 -13.60 -0.53 1.77
C SER A 93 -13.49 -1.42 2.99
N GLU A 94 -14.62 -1.94 3.46
CA GLU A 94 -14.69 -2.87 4.59
C GLU A 94 -15.82 -3.86 4.34
N ASP A 95 -15.60 -5.14 4.66
CA ASP A 95 -16.59 -6.21 4.44
C ASP A 95 -17.16 -6.28 3.01
N GLY A 96 -16.32 -5.95 2.02
CA GLY A 96 -16.70 -5.94 0.60
C GLY A 96 -17.62 -4.80 0.18
N LYS A 97 -17.77 -3.76 1.01
CA LYS A 97 -18.55 -2.55 0.69
C LYS A 97 -17.61 -1.38 0.51
N ASP A 98 -17.84 -0.63 -0.56
CA ASP A 98 -17.13 0.61 -0.85
C ASP A 98 -17.97 1.82 -0.42
N GLU A 99 -17.35 2.69 0.37
CA GLU A 99 -17.90 3.95 0.84
C GLU A 99 -17.02 5.09 0.33
N PRO A 100 -17.40 5.74 -0.80
CA PRO A 100 -16.67 6.89 -1.31
C PRO A 100 -16.88 8.10 -0.42
N GLY A 101 -15.82 8.89 -0.24
CA GLY A 101 -15.87 10.12 0.54
C GLY A 101 -14.99 11.23 -0.02
N ASP A 102 -15.23 12.44 0.47
CA ASP A 102 -14.41 13.60 0.20
C ASP A 102 -13.26 13.66 1.20
N LEU A 103 -12.03 13.71 0.68
CA LEU A 103 -10.85 13.92 1.51
C LEU A 103 -10.60 15.42 1.62
N ASN A 104 -11.30 16.07 2.54
CA ASN A 104 -11.13 17.49 2.77
C ASN A 104 -9.81 17.73 3.50
N TRP A 105 -8.94 18.53 2.88
CA TRP A 105 -7.67 18.95 3.43
C TRP A 105 -7.83 20.28 4.17
N ARG A 106 -7.35 20.35 5.41
CA ARG A 106 -7.43 21.55 6.25
C ARG A 106 -6.04 22.01 6.62
N LYS A 107 -5.80 23.33 6.70
CA LYS A 107 -4.57 23.84 7.31
C LYS A 107 -4.63 23.58 8.81
N ALA A 108 -3.56 23.01 9.36
CA ALA A 108 -3.38 22.87 10.79
C ALA A 108 -2.86 24.20 11.37
N ASP A 109 -3.46 24.65 12.47
CA ASP A 109 -2.89 25.75 13.27
C ASP A 109 -1.86 25.16 14.24
N THR A 110 -0.62 25.11 13.79
CA THR A 110 0.47 24.49 14.54
C THR A 110 1.27 25.50 15.38
N GLY A 111 1.02 26.80 15.20
CA GLY A 111 1.80 27.88 15.82
C GLY A 111 3.29 27.90 15.44
N VAL A 112 3.70 27.08 14.47
CA VAL A 112 5.09 26.99 13.97
C VAL A 112 5.15 27.56 12.55
N GLY A 113 6.30 28.12 12.17
CA GLY A 113 6.48 28.92 10.94
C GLY A 113 6.39 28.15 9.61
N TYR A 114 5.73 26.99 9.57
CA TYR A 114 5.46 26.21 8.37
C TYR A 114 3.98 25.83 8.29
N GLU A 115 3.47 25.70 7.06
CA GLU A 115 2.14 25.18 6.85
C GLU A 115 2.13 23.67 7.08
N ALA A 116 1.18 23.19 7.89
CA ALA A 116 0.88 21.77 8.03
C ALA A 116 -0.58 21.52 7.64
N TYR A 117 -0.89 20.27 7.28
CA TYR A 117 -2.18 19.89 6.75
C TYR A 117 -2.79 18.72 7.53
N LEU A 118 -4.11 18.73 7.65
CA LEU A 118 -4.95 17.67 8.21
C LEU A 118 -5.82 17.07 7.10
N MET A 119 -6.21 15.82 7.28
CA MET A 119 -7.09 15.08 6.36
C MET A 119 -8.29 14.49 7.09
N ASP A 120 -9.50 14.68 6.55
CA ASP A 120 -10.77 14.20 7.09
C ASP A 120 -11.03 12.72 6.76
N VAL A 121 -10.06 11.82 7.00
CA VAL A 121 -10.14 10.43 6.53
C VAL A 121 -11.01 9.51 7.40
N PHE A 122 -10.94 9.64 8.73
CA PHE A 122 -11.68 8.76 9.65
C PHE A 122 -12.98 9.43 10.12
N TYR A 123 -12.88 10.70 10.54
CA TYR A 123 -14.00 11.46 11.04
C TYR A 123 -13.91 12.90 10.53
N ALA A 124 -14.95 13.36 9.83
CA ALA A 124 -14.98 14.74 9.34
C ALA A 124 -14.87 15.78 10.46
N THR A 125 -15.37 15.49 11.66
CA THR A 125 -15.27 16.41 12.81
C THR A 125 -13.91 16.35 13.50
N ASN A 126 -13.19 15.22 13.40
CA ASN A 126 -11.91 14.99 14.04
C ASN A 126 -10.89 14.54 12.99
N PRO A 127 -10.25 15.49 12.31
CA PRO A 127 -9.35 15.18 11.21
C PRO A 127 -8.07 14.50 11.73
N ALA A 128 -7.22 14.04 10.82
CA ALA A 128 -5.99 13.35 11.15
C ALA A 128 -4.76 14.02 10.52
N TYR A 129 -3.61 13.92 11.19
CA TYR A 129 -2.32 14.30 10.65
C TYR A 129 -1.74 13.17 9.77
N PRO A 130 -1.41 13.43 8.50
CA PRO A 130 -0.48 12.58 7.77
C PRO A 130 0.93 12.77 8.37
N LEU A 131 1.46 11.76 9.06
CA LEU A 131 2.71 11.90 9.81
C LEU A 131 3.95 11.70 8.92
N SER A 132 4.03 10.51 8.31
CA SER A 132 5.21 10.07 7.58
C SER A 132 4.91 8.88 6.69
N ILE A 133 5.77 8.69 5.70
CA ILE A 133 5.81 7.50 4.84
C ILE A 133 7.20 6.84 4.95
N ASN A 134 7.22 5.52 4.99
CA ASN A 134 8.44 4.70 5.00
C ASN A 134 8.24 3.49 4.09
N GLY A 135 8.71 3.60 2.86
CA GLY A 135 8.47 2.64 1.78
C GLY A 135 6.97 2.51 1.53
N ASP A 136 6.45 1.31 1.79
CA ASP A 136 5.06 0.95 1.60
C ASP A 136 4.22 1.15 2.88
N THR A 137 4.74 1.85 3.88
CA THR A 137 4.00 2.13 5.13
C THR A 137 3.71 3.61 5.27
N LEU A 138 2.44 3.96 5.46
CA LEU A 138 1.95 5.30 5.76
C LEU A 138 1.48 5.34 7.22
N PHE A 139 1.88 6.39 7.93
CA PHE A 139 1.44 6.66 9.29
C PHE A 139 0.53 7.89 9.33
N ILE A 140 -0.64 7.73 9.91
CA ILE A 140 -1.63 8.80 10.11
C ILE A 140 -1.97 8.85 11.60
N GLN A 141 -2.24 10.01 12.17
CA GLN A 141 -2.69 10.13 13.57
C GLN A 141 -3.96 10.95 13.68
N ASP A 142 -5.01 10.43 14.32
CA ASP A 142 -6.20 11.24 14.58
C ASP A 142 -5.91 12.39 15.55
N CYS A 143 -6.69 13.47 15.44
CA CYS A 143 -6.63 14.60 16.36
C CYS A 143 -7.66 14.48 17.50
N THR A 144 -8.15 13.29 17.81
CA THR A 144 -9.07 13.07 18.93
C THR A 144 -8.30 13.03 20.25
N GLU A 145 -9.02 13.01 21.36
CA GLU A 145 -8.44 12.78 22.69
C GLU A 145 -7.72 11.42 22.79
N THR A 146 -8.10 10.44 21.97
CA THR A 146 -7.47 9.12 21.97
C THR A 146 -6.14 9.11 21.23
N GLY A 147 -5.97 10.02 20.26
CA GLY A 147 -4.73 10.24 19.51
C GLY A 147 -4.18 9.00 18.82
N TYR A 148 -5.04 8.13 18.26
CA TYR A 148 -4.58 6.89 17.64
C TYR A 148 -3.64 7.19 16.49
N LYS A 149 -2.52 6.49 16.47
CA LYS A 149 -1.62 6.41 15.33
C LYS A 149 -1.96 5.17 14.52
N TYR A 150 -2.47 5.38 13.33
CA TYR A 150 -2.81 4.37 12.36
C TYR A 150 -1.62 4.01 11.48
N THR A 151 -1.47 2.72 11.22
CA THR A 151 -0.50 2.16 10.28
C THR A 151 -1.24 1.64 9.07
N LEU A 152 -0.88 2.14 7.90
CA LEU A 152 -1.42 1.71 6.63
C LEU A 152 -0.31 1.12 5.77
N VAL A 153 -0.58 0.00 5.10
CA VAL A 153 0.38 -0.71 4.24
C VAL A 153 -0.12 -0.69 2.80
N ARG A 154 0.75 -0.32 1.86
CA ARG A 154 0.41 -0.20 0.44
C ARG A 154 0.03 -1.56 -0.14
N ARG A 155 -0.98 -1.56 -1.03
CA ARG A 155 -1.47 -2.73 -1.76
C ARG A 155 -1.50 -2.48 -3.27
#